data_AF-A0A316BTH3-F1
#
_entry.id   AF-A0A316BTH3-F1
#
_cell.length_a   1.000
_cell.length_b   1.000
_cell.length_c   1.000
_cell.angle_alpha   90.00
_cell.angle_beta   90.00
_cell.angle_gamma   90.00
#
_symmetry.space_group_name_H-M   'P 1'
#
loop_
_entity.id
_entity.type
_entity.pdbx_description
1 polymer ?
#
loop_
_entity_poly.entity_id
_entity_poly.type
_entity_poly.pdbx_seq_one_letter_code
_entity_poly.pdbx_strand_id
1 'polypeptide(L)'
;MKSKTSNIILVITTILLFLLVTAYGVIDSWRKSKSITEGYKASITLNETVVFDDPHIVKQYGGPVTLEAGTVGEIYEIIDWYTEKHEYKHIQARFDLEEGESFKVILDYEAENEKDTRVIIDKYDANINVLDDGKDRGNTNTFEAATPVLNINKINDSQKIASEFKQMRERYYQRVKQTIKDGSIKGVIVAFALVAVIWVVKLTVRKEKVGKALAILTICIDVAMALIDVVAFLLTRAM
;
A
#
# COMPACT_ATOMS: atom_id res chain seq x y z
N MET A 1 -7.74 -31.07 -45.82
CA MET A 1 -7.79 -31.16 -44.33
C MET A 1 -6.83 -30.22 -43.57
N LYS A 2 -5.63 -29.88 -44.07
CA LYS A 2 -4.66 -29.00 -43.36
C LYS A 2 -5.17 -27.60 -42.95
N SER A 3 -6.17 -27.03 -43.63
CA SER A 3 -6.70 -25.68 -43.39
C SER A 3 -7.49 -25.51 -42.07
N LYS A 4 -8.28 -26.52 -41.66
CA LYS A 4 -9.10 -26.42 -40.42
C LYS A 4 -8.24 -26.41 -39.16
N THR A 5 -7.26 -27.31 -39.08
CA THR A 5 -6.37 -27.45 -37.92
C THR A 5 -5.52 -26.19 -37.70
N SER A 6 -5.01 -25.58 -38.77
CA SER A 6 -4.22 -24.33 -38.69
C SER A 6 -5.05 -23.13 -38.19
N ASN A 7 -6.33 -23.04 -38.55
CA ASN A 7 -7.20 -21.96 -38.05
C ASN A 7 -7.55 -22.15 -36.57
N ILE A 8 -7.76 -23.38 -36.11
CA ILE A 8 -8.06 -23.69 -34.71
C ILE A 8 -6.85 -23.32 -33.83
N ILE A 9 -5.64 -23.71 -34.23
CA ILE A 9 -4.42 -23.39 -33.49
C ILE A 9 -4.25 -21.87 -33.33
N LEU A 10 -4.46 -21.10 -34.40
CA LEU A 10 -4.34 -19.64 -34.37
C LEU A 10 -5.36 -19.00 -33.43
N VAL A 11 -6.62 -19.44 -33.47
CA VAL A 11 -7.66 -18.91 -32.58
C VAL A 11 -7.29 -19.17 -31.12
N ILE A 12 -6.84 -20.39 -30.80
CA ILE A 12 -6.41 -20.75 -29.44
C ILE A 12 -5.22 -19.88 -29.00
N THR A 13 -4.20 -19.70 -29.85
CA THR A 13 -3.04 -18.85 -29.49
C THR A 13 -3.43 -17.38 -29.30
N THR A 14 -4.35 -16.87 -30.11
CA THR A 14 -4.84 -15.49 -30.00
C THR A 14 -5.60 -15.28 -28.69
N ILE A 15 -6.44 -16.23 -28.29
CA ILE A 15 -7.16 -16.20 -27.01
C ILE A 15 -6.17 -16.28 -25.84
N LEU A 16 -5.20 -17.20 -25.89
CA LEU A 16 -4.18 -17.32 -24.85
C LEU A 16 -3.35 -16.03 -24.70
N LEU A 17 -2.94 -15.43 -25.81
CA LEU A 17 -2.20 -14.16 -25.80
C LEU A 17 -3.04 -13.03 -25.18
N PHE A 18 -4.31 -12.93 -25.55
CA PHE A 18 -5.23 -11.94 -24.98
C PHE A 18 -5.34 -12.09 -23.46
N LEU A 19 -5.50 -13.32 -22.97
CA LEU A 19 -5.56 -13.61 -21.54
C LEU A 19 -4.25 -13.26 -20.82
N LEU A 20 -3.10 -13.61 -21.41
CA LEU A 20 -1.78 -13.33 -20.83
C LEU A 20 -1.50 -11.83 -20.75
N VAL A 21 -1.80 -11.06 -21.79
CA VAL A 21 -1.59 -9.61 -21.82
C VAL A 21 -2.51 -8.89 -20.84
N THR A 22 -3.77 -9.35 -20.74
CA THR A 22 -4.72 -8.82 -19.75
C THR A 22 -4.25 -9.12 -18.34
N ALA A 23 -3.84 -10.37 -18.06
CA ALA A 23 -3.30 -10.77 -16.76
C ALA A 23 -2.03 -9.98 -16.42
N TYR A 24 -1.14 -9.74 -17.38
CA TYR A 24 0.03 -8.91 -17.19
C TYR A 24 -0.33 -7.47 -16.82
N GLY A 25 -1.32 -6.86 -17.50
CA GLY A 25 -1.79 -5.51 -17.16
C GLY A 25 -2.36 -5.40 -15.74
N VAL A 26 -3.05 -6.45 -15.26
CA VAL A 26 -3.50 -6.52 -13.85
C VAL A 26 -2.32 -6.68 -12.89
N ILE A 27 -1.36 -7.56 -13.18
CA ILE A 27 -0.18 -7.77 -12.31
C ILE A 27 0.66 -6.50 -12.22
N ASP A 28 0.88 -5.80 -13.33
CA ASP A 28 1.61 -4.53 -13.37
C ASP A 28 0.89 -3.43 -12.58
N SER A 29 -0.45 -3.35 -12.70
CA SER A 29 -1.25 -2.38 -11.95
C SER A 29 -1.21 -2.62 -10.44
N TRP A 30 -1.26 -3.89 -10.03
CA TRP A 30 -1.06 -4.31 -8.64
C TRP A 30 0.35 -4.01 -8.14
N ARG A 31 1.37 -4.14 -9.00
CA ARG A 31 2.74 -3.76 -8.62
C ARG A 31 2.85 -2.26 -8.41
N LYS A 32 2.24 -1.45 -9.28
CA LYS A 32 2.21 0.01 -9.18
C LYS A 32 1.39 0.52 -8.02
N SER A 33 0.31 -0.17 -7.64
CA SER A 33 -0.46 0.25 -6.46
C SER A 33 0.36 0.15 -5.17
N LYS A 34 1.35 -0.75 -5.10
CA LYS A 34 2.24 -0.88 -3.93
C LYS A 34 3.18 0.31 -3.72
N SER A 35 3.41 1.13 -4.74
CA SER A 35 4.23 2.35 -4.60
C SER A 35 3.40 3.57 -4.21
N ILE A 36 2.08 3.44 -4.07
CA ILE A 36 1.23 4.53 -3.60
C ILE A 36 1.45 4.67 -2.10
N THR A 37 1.73 5.89 -1.68
CA THR A 37 1.89 6.25 -0.28
C THR A 37 1.09 7.53 -0.01
N GLU A 38 0.40 7.59 1.11
CA GLU A 38 -0.13 8.84 1.66
C GLU A 38 0.51 9.10 3.02
N GLY A 39 0.89 10.35 3.26
CA GLY A 39 1.36 10.80 4.57
C GLY A 39 0.32 11.70 5.22
N TYR A 40 0.17 11.56 6.54
CA TYR A 40 -0.52 12.53 7.36
C TYR A 40 0.42 13.04 8.44
N LYS A 41 0.57 14.37 8.49
CA LYS A 41 1.34 15.06 9.51
C LYS A 41 0.49 16.17 10.11
N ALA A 42 0.37 16.19 11.43
CA ALA A 42 -0.32 17.24 12.16
C ALA A 42 0.42 17.53 13.47
N SER A 43 0.44 18.81 13.86
CA SER A 43 0.78 19.18 15.23
C SER A 43 -0.48 19.09 16.09
N ILE A 44 -0.35 18.51 17.27
CA ILE A 44 -1.44 18.30 18.21
C ILE A 44 -1.09 18.93 19.55
N THR A 45 -2.12 19.29 20.32
CA THR A 45 -1.93 19.85 21.65
C THR A 45 -2.95 19.22 22.59
N LEU A 46 -2.50 18.78 23.75
CA LEU A 46 -3.40 18.25 24.78
C LEU A 46 -4.29 19.36 25.34
N ASN A 47 -5.57 19.08 25.50
CA ASN A 47 -6.52 20.00 26.13
C ASN A 47 -6.62 19.80 27.66
N GLU A 48 -6.16 18.67 28.17
CA GLU A 48 -6.14 18.33 29.58
C GLU A 48 -4.86 17.55 29.94
N THR A 49 -4.52 17.51 31.24
CA THR A 49 -3.41 16.72 31.75
C THR A 49 -3.79 15.23 31.74
N VAL A 50 -2.88 14.38 31.25
CA VAL A 50 -3.08 12.93 31.15
C VAL A 50 -1.96 12.20 31.87
N VAL A 51 -2.33 11.19 32.65
CA VAL A 51 -1.39 10.36 33.41
C VAL A 51 -1.45 8.92 32.91
N PHE A 52 -0.28 8.36 32.59
CA PHE A 52 -0.09 6.96 32.23
C PHE A 52 0.68 6.27 33.36
N ASP A 53 -0.05 5.61 34.25
CA ASP A 53 0.46 4.95 35.46
C ASP A 53 0.35 3.41 35.42
N ASP A 54 0.01 2.84 34.26
CA ASP A 54 -0.06 1.39 34.07
C ASP A 54 1.29 0.73 34.44
N PRO A 55 1.29 -0.39 35.17
CA PRO A 55 2.51 -1.07 35.61
C PRO A 55 3.51 -1.37 34.49
N HIS A 56 3.05 -1.62 33.26
CA HIS A 56 3.94 -1.88 32.13
C HIS A 56 4.58 -0.59 31.60
N ILE A 57 3.85 0.53 31.59
CA ILE A 57 4.39 1.86 31.26
C ILE A 57 5.41 2.28 32.32
N VAL A 58 5.07 2.13 33.60
CA VAL A 58 5.98 2.45 34.71
C VAL A 58 7.27 1.61 34.63
N LYS A 59 7.15 0.33 34.28
CA LYS A 59 8.32 -0.55 34.08
C LYS A 59 9.16 -0.13 32.87
N GLN A 60 8.53 0.32 31.78
CA GLN A 60 9.21 0.70 30.54
C GLN A 60 9.92 2.05 30.65
N TYR A 61 9.31 3.03 31.32
CA TYR A 61 9.81 4.41 31.40
C TYR A 61 10.39 4.77 32.78
N GLY A 62 10.46 3.82 33.72
CA GLY A 62 11.03 4.03 35.06
C GLY A 62 10.13 4.80 36.05
N GLY A 63 8.92 5.18 35.64
CA GLY A 63 7.96 5.95 36.43
C GLY A 63 6.66 6.17 35.66
N PRO A 64 5.59 6.68 36.32
CA PRO A 64 4.41 7.13 35.62
C PRO A 64 4.77 8.29 34.69
N VAL A 65 4.18 8.31 33.49
CA VAL A 65 4.39 9.39 32.53
C VAL A 65 3.20 10.33 32.59
N THR A 66 3.46 11.60 32.90
CA THR A 66 2.45 12.66 32.92
C THR A 66 2.68 13.60 31.74
N LEU A 67 1.65 13.79 30.93
CA LEU A 67 1.63 14.80 29.88
C LEU A 67 0.72 15.93 30.34
N GLU A 68 1.27 17.13 30.51
CA GLU A 68 0.52 18.27 30.99
C GLU A 68 -0.42 18.85 29.91
N ALA A 69 -1.52 19.49 30.35
CA ALA A 69 -2.36 20.26 29.44
C ALA A 69 -1.52 21.30 28.68
N GLY A 70 -1.73 21.42 27.38
CA GLY A 70 -0.90 22.28 26.52
C GLY A 70 0.37 21.62 25.97
N THR A 71 0.71 20.38 26.38
CA THR A 71 1.83 19.64 25.78
C THR A 71 1.61 19.48 24.29
N VAL A 72 2.63 19.83 23.50
CA VAL A 72 2.62 19.73 22.05
C VAL A 72 3.14 18.35 21.63
N GLY A 73 2.43 17.72 20.71
CA GLY A 73 2.86 16.51 20.04
C GLY A 73 2.77 16.63 18.53
N GLU A 74 3.21 15.57 17.87
CA GLU A 74 3.07 15.38 16.43
C GLU A 74 2.41 14.04 16.11
N ILE A 75 1.51 14.08 15.14
CA ILE A 75 1.06 12.89 14.42
C ILE A 75 1.93 12.76 13.18
N TYR A 76 2.51 11.58 12.97
CA TYR A 76 3.18 11.23 11.74
C TYR A 76 2.82 9.80 11.36
N GLU A 77 1.92 9.67 10.39
CA GLU A 77 1.46 8.38 9.88
C GLU A 77 1.71 8.33 8.38
N ILE A 78 2.32 7.25 7.91
CA ILE A 78 2.43 6.93 6.49
C ILE A 78 1.59 5.68 6.25
N ILE A 79 0.68 5.77 5.29
CA ILE A 79 -0.09 4.63 4.81
C ILE A 79 0.47 4.20 3.47
N ASP A 80 0.86 2.94 3.45
CA ASP A 80 1.36 2.22 2.30
C ASP A 80 0.83 0.78 2.30
N TRP A 81 1.21 0.02 1.28
CA TRP A 81 0.80 -1.37 1.13
C TRP A 81 1.15 -2.29 2.32
N TYR A 82 2.23 -1.98 3.06
CA TYR A 82 2.70 -2.82 4.17
C TYR A 82 1.97 -2.49 5.47
N THR A 83 1.60 -1.23 5.64
CA THR A 83 0.95 -0.65 6.83
C THR A 83 -0.58 -0.66 6.74
N GLU A 84 -1.16 -0.90 5.56
CA GLU A 84 -2.61 -1.00 5.30
C GLU A 84 -3.34 -2.00 6.22
N LYS A 85 -2.62 -2.98 6.80
CA LYS A 85 -3.17 -3.99 7.71
C LYS A 85 -3.66 -3.41 9.04
N HIS A 86 -3.25 -2.20 9.41
CA HIS A 86 -3.74 -1.56 10.61
C HIS A 86 -5.10 -0.92 10.31
N GLU A 87 -6.15 -1.57 10.83
CA GLU A 87 -7.54 -1.11 10.74
C GLU A 87 -7.64 0.38 11.10
N TYR A 88 -8.69 1.02 10.57
CA TYR A 88 -8.98 2.44 10.68
C TYR A 88 -8.71 3.03 12.07
N LYS A 89 -8.94 2.26 13.15
CA LYS A 89 -9.15 2.68 14.54
C LYS A 89 -8.06 3.49 15.24
N HIS A 90 -6.84 3.55 14.71
CA HIS A 90 -5.68 4.03 15.45
C HIS A 90 -4.79 4.98 14.65
N ILE A 91 -4.32 6.04 15.30
CA ILE A 91 -3.35 7.00 14.75
C ILE A 91 -2.16 7.09 15.69
N GLN A 92 -0.93 6.98 15.21
CA GLN A 92 0.22 7.14 16.09
C GLN A 92 0.52 8.62 16.32
N ALA A 93 0.75 8.99 17.57
CA ALA A 93 1.24 10.30 17.95
C ALA A 93 2.46 10.20 18.86
N ARG A 94 3.26 11.26 18.82
CA ARG A 94 4.48 11.40 19.61
C ARG A 94 4.42 12.71 20.36
N PHE A 95 4.68 12.67 21.66
CA PHE A 95 4.86 13.84 22.49
C PHE A 95 6.31 13.92 22.92
N ASP A 96 6.91 15.10 22.83
CA ASP A 96 8.25 15.32 23.35
C ASP A 96 8.18 15.45 24.87
N LEU A 97 9.04 14.71 25.56
CA LEU A 97 9.21 14.80 27.01
C LEU A 97 10.36 15.76 27.34
N GLU A 98 10.50 16.07 28.62
CA GLU A 98 11.70 16.72 29.13
C GLU A 98 12.95 15.85 28.82
N GLU A 99 14.12 16.49 28.71
CA GLU A 99 15.41 15.82 28.43
C GLU A 99 15.58 15.21 27.02
N GLY A 100 14.67 15.50 26.08
CA GLY A 100 14.80 15.08 24.68
C GLY A 100 14.33 13.65 24.41
N GLU A 101 13.72 13.01 25.41
CA GLU A 101 12.97 11.78 25.23
C GLU A 101 11.63 12.03 24.54
N SER A 102 11.02 10.97 24.03
CA SER A 102 9.71 11.09 23.39
C SER A 102 8.78 9.97 23.78
N PHE A 103 7.53 10.32 24.05
CA PHE A 103 6.48 9.41 24.44
C PHE A 103 5.57 9.13 23.26
N LYS A 104 5.56 7.87 22.81
CA LYS A 104 4.71 7.43 21.70
C LYS A 104 3.39 6.90 22.25
N VAL A 105 2.28 7.40 21.72
CA VAL A 105 0.92 6.96 22.04
C VAL A 105 0.16 6.55 20.78
N ILE A 106 -0.85 5.70 20.94
CA ILE A 106 -1.89 5.46 19.94
C ILE A 106 -3.10 6.32 20.27
N LEU A 107 -3.57 7.12 19.33
CA LEU A 107 -4.83 7.83 19.43
C LEU A 107 -5.97 6.92 18.98
N ASP A 108 -6.90 6.65 19.88
CA ASP A 108 -8.17 6.00 19.56
C ASP A 108 -9.22 7.07 19.29
N TYR A 109 -9.73 7.09 18.06
CA TYR A 109 -10.76 8.05 17.63
C TYR A 109 -12.16 7.45 17.54
N GLU A 110 -12.30 6.13 17.73
CA GLU A 110 -13.60 5.43 17.80
C GLU A 110 -14.05 5.22 19.25
N ALA A 111 -13.23 5.59 20.24
CA ALA A 111 -13.57 5.48 21.65
C ALA A 111 -14.88 6.23 21.99
N GLU A 112 -15.96 5.45 22.20
CA GLU A 112 -17.29 5.95 22.57
C GLU A 112 -17.33 6.63 23.96
N ASN A 113 -16.32 6.36 24.81
CA ASN A 113 -16.22 6.91 26.17
C ASN A 113 -15.03 7.87 26.31
N GLU A 114 -15.29 9.11 26.72
CA GLU A 114 -14.28 10.18 26.96
C GLU A 114 -13.14 9.80 27.93
N LYS A 115 -13.33 8.79 28.79
CA LYS A 115 -12.42 8.49 29.90
C LYS A 115 -11.33 7.47 29.61
N ASP A 116 -11.37 6.81 28.47
CA ASP A 116 -10.52 5.65 28.22
C ASP A 116 -9.11 6.03 27.74
N THR A 117 -8.19 6.23 28.68
CA THR A 117 -6.78 5.90 28.46
C THR A 117 -6.61 4.41 28.73
N ARG A 118 -6.12 3.66 27.75
CA ARG A 118 -5.93 2.20 27.86
C ARG A 118 -4.49 1.85 27.49
N VAL A 119 -4.05 0.63 27.71
CA VAL A 119 -2.73 0.16 27.27
C VAL A 119 -2.93 -1.04 26.34
N ILE A 120 -2.33 -0.97 25.16
CA ILE A 120 -2.20 -2.13 24.28
C ILE A 120 -0.85 -2.77 24.62
N ILE A 121 -0.88 -4.03 25.07
CA ILE A 121 0.34 -4.81 25.31
C ILE A 121 0.62 -5.59 24.02
N ASP A 122 1.56 -5.08 23.23
CA ASP A 122 2.04 -5.79 22.06
C ASP A 122 3.10 -6.81 22.51
N LYS A 123 2.77 -8.09 22.36
CA LYS A 123 3.71 -9.19 22.59
C LYS A 123 4.50 -9.42 21.31
N TYR A 124 5.79 -9.09 21.33
CA TYR A 124 6.70 -9.42 20.25
C TYR A 124 7.56 -10.62 20.65
N ASP A 125 7.43 -11.71 19.90
CA ASP A 125 8.39 -12.80 19.93
C ASP A 125 9.61 -12.40 19.09
N ALA A 126 10.61 -11.84 19.76
CA ALA A 126 11.91 -11.65 19.14
C ALA A 126 12.65 -12.99 19.16
N ASN A 127 12.73 -13.66 18.01
CA ASN A 127 13.72 -14.72 17.80
C ASN A 127 15.11 -14.08 17.72
N ILE A 128 15.69 -13.78 18.88
CA ILE A 128 17.11 -13.46 18.97
C ILE A 128 17.85 -14.80 18.87
N ASN A 129 18.32 -15.13 17.67
CA ASN A 129 19.33 -16.17 17.50
C ASN A 129 20.63 -15.67 18.13
N VAL A 130 20.78 -15.83 19.45
CA VAL A 130 22.07 -15.68 20.11
C VAL A 130 22.91 -16.87 19.66
N LEU A 131 23.73 -16.66 18.64
CA LEU A 131 24.83 -17.55 18.32
C LEU A 131 25.94 -17.23 19.33
N ASP A 132 25.91 -17.88 20.48
CA ASP A 132 27.16 -18.18 21.16
C ASP A 132 27.07 -19.54 21.86
N ASP A 133 28.13 -20.31 21.70
CA ASP A 133 28.56 -21.44 22.53
C ASP A 133 27.52 -22.41 23.16
N GLY A 134 26.59 -22.89 22.34
CA GLY A 134 26.29 -24.33 22.31
C GLY A 134 25.49 -24.96 23.46
N LYS A 135 24.92 -24.20 24.41
CA LYS A 135 23.96 -24.72 25.40
C LYS A 135 22.94 -23.66 25.84
N ASP A 136 21.93 -23.40 25.01
CA ASP A 136 20.52 -23.35 25.41
C ASP A 136 19.64 -23.14 24.17
N ARG A 137 18.80 -24.13 23.86
CA ARG A 137 17.82 -24.05 22.78
C ARG A 137 16.50 -23.56 23.36
N GLY A 138 16.21 -22.29 23.14
CA GLY A 138 14.86 -21.73 23.30
C GLY A 138 14.69 -20.86 24.54
N ASN A 139 15.39 -19.73 24.60
CA ASN A 139 14.91 -18.60 25.39
C ASN A 139 14.20 -17.63 24.42
N THR A 140 12.89 -17.81 24.25
CA THR A 140 12.05 -16.77 23.63
C THR A 140 11.92 -15.65 24.64
N ASN A 141 12.77 -14.62 24.54
CA ASN A 141 12.51 -13.37 25.25
C ASN A 141 11.27 -12.74 24.60
N THR A 142 10.10 -12.97 25.19
CA THR A 142 8.90 -12.23 24.85
C THR A 142 9.10 -10.80 25.36
N PHE A 143 9.23 -9.85 24.45
CA PHE A 143 9.27 -8.44 24.82
C PHE A 143 7.82 -7.95 24.85
N GLU A 144 7.35 -7.57 26.03
CA GLU A 144 6.08 -6.87 26.19
C GLU A 144 6.36 -5.37 26.03
N ALA A 145 6.01 -4.82 24.87
CA ALA A 145 5.99 -3.38 24.67
C ALA A 145 4.59 -2.88 25.02
N ALA A 146 4.50 -2.02 26.03
CA ALA A 146 3.24 -1.39 26.38
C ALA A 146 3.10 -0.11 25.55
N THR A 147 2.16 -0.13 24.62
CA THR A 147 1.79 1.05 23.84
C THR A 147 0.61 1.74 24.50
N PRO A 148 0.79 2.94 25.08
CA PRO A 148 -0.29 3.69 25.69
C PRO A 148 -1.28 4.17 24.63
N VAL A 149 -2.57 4.02 24.93
CA VAL A 149 -3.70 4.48 24.12
C VAL A 149 -4.31 5.71 24.77
N LEU A 150 -4.45 6.76 23.98
CA LEU A 150 -5.03 8.04 24.35
C LEU A 150 -6.33 8.24 23.56
N ASN A 151 -7.43 8.57 24.24
CA ASN A 151 -8.64 8.99 23.55
C ASN A 151 -8.36 10.31 22.80
N ILE A 152 -8.69 10.36 21.50
CA ILE A 152 -8.44 11.54 20.67
C ILE A 152 -9.13 12.81 21.19
N ASN A 153 -10.22 12.69 21.97
CA ASN A 153 -10.96 13.83 22.53
C ASN A 153 -10.13 14.63 23.54
N LYS A 154 -9.01 14.08 24.02
CA LYS A 154 -8.03 14.79 24.87
C LYS A 154 -7.10 15.74 24.09
N ILE A 155 -7.32 15.86 22.79
CA ILE A 155 -6.52 16.69 21.88
C ILE A 155 -7.38 17.83 21.33
N ASN A 156 -6.79 19.02 21.24
CA ASN A 156 -7.40 20.17 20.56
C ASN A 156 -7.68 19.85 19.09
N ASP A 157 -8.81 20.31 18.57
CA ASP A 157 -9.24 20.04 17.19
C ASP A 157 -9.37 18.55 16.85
N SER A 158 -9.63 17.69 17.85
CA SER A 158 -9.76 16.23 17.70
C SER A 158 -10.65 15.80 16.52
N GLN A 159 -11.82 16.44 16.37
CA GLN A 159 -12.77 16.15 15.29
C GLN A 159 -12.22 16.50 13.91
N LYS A 160 -11.45 17.60 13.81
CA LYS A 160 -10.77 17.99 12.57
C LYS A 160 -9.68 16.98 12.23
N ILE A 161 -8.84 16.61 13.20
CA ILE A 161 -7.77 15.60 13.04
C ILE A 161 -8.35 14.27 12.58
N ALA A 162 -9.42 13.79 13.23
CA ALA A 162 -10.10 12.55 12.86
C ALA A 162 -10.65 12.61 11.42
N SER A 163 -11.27 13.73 11.05
CA SER A 163 -11.80 13.95 9.70
C SER A 163 -10.69 13.99 8.64
N GLU A 164 -9.62 14.74 8.88
CA GLU A 164 -8.49 14.85 7.95
C GLU A 164 -7.76 13.51 7.77
N PHE A 165 -7.54 12.77 8.86
CA PHE A 165 -6.98 11.43 8.80
C PHE A 165 -7.85 10.47 8.00
N LYS A 166 -9.17 10.48 8.24
CA LYS A 166 -10.14 9.68 7.48
C LYS A 166 -10.13 10.03 6.00
N GLN A 167 -10.09 11.32 5.66
CA GLN A 167 -10.00 11.77 4.27
C GLN A 167 -8.68 11.34 3.61
N MET A 168 -7.56 11.41 4.33
CA MET A 168 -6.28 10.91 3.83
C MET A 168 -6.34 9.41 3.51
N ARG A 169 -6.90 8.59 4.42
CA ARG A 169 -7.13 7.16 4.18
C ARG A 169 -7.99 6.92 2.94
N GLU A 170 -9.12 7.62 2.84
CA GLU A 170 -10.01 7.49 1.69
C GLU A 170 -9.29 7.83 0.38
N ARG A 171 -8.47 8.90 0.36
CA ARG A 171 -7.63 9.23 -0.81
C ARG A 171 -6.66 8.11 -1.16
N TYR A 172 -5.97 7.52 -0.19
CA TYR A 172 -5.11 6.36 -0.41
C TYR A 172 -5.88 5.22 -1.10
N TYR A 173 -7.01 4.78 -0.53
CA TYR A 173 -7.80 3.67 -1.08
C TYR A 173 -8.35 3.97 -2.48
N GLN A 174 -8.82 5.20 -2.71
CA GLN A 174 -9.30 5.61 -4.02
C GLN A 174 -8.16 5.59 -5.06
N ARG A 175 -6.96 6.06 -4.71
CA ARG A 175 -5.80 6.03 -5.62
C ARG A 175 -5.34 4.59 -5.91
N VAL A 176 -5.32 3.71 -4.91
CA VAL A 176 -5.02 2.28 -5.10
C VAL A 176 -6.03 1.63 -6.05
N LYS A 177 -7.32 1.81 -5.77
CA LYS A 177 -8.41 1.26 -6.60
C LYS A 177 -8.38 1.79 -8.02
N GLN A 178 -8.16 3.10 -8.17
CA GLN A 178 -8.08 3.75 -9.48
C GLN A 178 -6.86 3.25 -10.27
N THR A 179 -5.70 3.09 -9.63
CA THR A 179 -4.48 2.56 -10.28
C THR A 179 -4.68 1.14 -10.77
N ILE A 180 -5.30 0.27 -9.96
CA ILE A 180 -5.62 -1.11 -10.36
C ILE A 180 -6.58 -1.12 -11.55
N LYS A 181 -7.64 -0.30 -11.50
CA LYS A 181 -8.63 -0.16 -12.56
C LYS A 181 -7.99 0.32 -13.86
N ASP A 182 -7.18 1.37 -13.80
CA ASP A 182 -6.55 1.98 -14.98
C ASP A 182 -5.56 1.04 -15.63
N GLY A 183 -4.73 0.33 -14.84
CA GLY A 183 -3.83 -0.67 -15.41
C GLY A 183 -4.55 -1.88 -16.00
N SER A 184 -5.70 -2.28 -15.43
CA SER A 184 -6.55 -3.33 -16.02
C SER A 184 -7.12 -2.90 -17.38
N ILE A 185 -7.62 -1.66 -17.48
CA ILE A 185 -8.14 -1.10 -18.74
C ILE A 185 -7.02 -1.03 -19.78
N LYS A 186 -5.83 -0.54 -19.41
CA LYS A 186 -4.66 -0.50 -20.30
C LYS A 186 -4.29 -1.90 -20.80
N GLY A 187 -4.25 -2.90 -19.93
CA GLY A 187 -3.99 -4.30 -20.30
C GLY A 187 -4.97 -4.82 -21.36
N VAL A 188 -6.26 -4.55 -21.18
CA VAL A 188 -7.30 -4.94 -22.14
C VAL A 188 -7.14 -4.22 -23.48
N ILE A 189 -6.86 -2.90 -23.48
CA ILE A 189 -6.63 -2.12 -24.71
C ILE A 189 -5.43 -2.67 -25.49
N VAL A 190 -4.32 -2.95 -24.81
CA VAL A 190 -3.12 -3.52 -25.43
C VAL A 190 -3.40 -4.92 -25.98
N ALA A 191 -4.17 -5.73 -25.25
CA ALA A 191 -4.58 -7.06 -25.72
C ALA A 191 -5.42 -6.98 -27.02
N PHE A 192 -6.39 -6.06 -27.09
CA PHE A 192 -7.17 -5.84 -28.31
C PHE A 192 -6.30 -5.36 -29.49
N ALA A 193 -5.35 -4.44 -29.24
CA ALA A 193 -4.44 -3.97 -30.28
C ALA A 193 -3.58 -5.11 -30.85
N LEU A 194 -3.05 -5.98 -29.98
CA LEU A 194 -2.27 -7.16 -30.41
C LEU A 194 -3.11 -8.17 -31.20
N VAL A 195 -4.34 -8.45 -30.76
CA VAL A 195 -5.26 -9.32 -31.50
C VAL A 195 -5.56 -8.76 -32.89
N ALA A 196 -5.80 -7.44 -33.00
CA ALA A 196 -6.03 -6.77 -34.28
C ALA A 196 -4.82 -6.91 -35.21
N VAL A 197 -3.61 -6.70 -34.70
CA VAL A 197 -2.35 -6.88 -35.45
C VAL A 197 -2.22 -8.30 -36.00
N ILE A 198 -2.44 -9.32 -35.17
CA ILE A 198 -2.37 -10.73 -35.59
C ILE A 198 -3.34 -11.01 -36.73
N TRP A 199 -4.55 -10.45 -36.66
CA TRP A 199 -5.55 -10.58 -37.71
C TRP A 199 -5.15 -9.90 -39.02
N VAL A 200 -4.60 -8.68 -38.96
CA VAL A 200 -4.07 -7.97 -40.13
C VAL A 200 -2.97 -8.80 -40.78
N VAL A 201 -1.99 -9.28 -40.01
CA VAL A 201 -0.91 -10.12 -40.53
C VAL A 201 -1.46 -11.37 -41.20
N LYS A 202 -2.41 -12.08 -40.56
CA LYS A 202 -3.04 -13.27 -41.16
C LYS A 202 -3.69 -12.98 -42.52
N LEU A 203 -4.41 -11.86 -42.63
CA LEU A 203 -5.06 -11.46 -43.87
C LEU A 203 -4.04 -11.13 -44.97
N THR A 204 -2.92 -10.49 -44.62
CA THR A 204 -1.87 -10.15 -45.58
C THR A 204 -1.03 -11.36 -46.01
N VAL A 205 -0.70 -12.29 -45.08
CA VAL A 205 0.00 -13.56 -45.42
C VAL A 205 -0.82 -14.40 -46.39
N ARG A 206 -2.17 -14.39 -46.26
CA ARG A 206 -3.04 -15.10 -47.21
C ARG A 206 -2.98 -14.52 -48.63
N LYS A 207 -2.53 -13.26 -48.79
CA LYS A 207 -2.49 -12.55 -50.08
C LYS A 207 -1.10 -12.44 -50.71
N GLU A 208 0.00 -12.58 -49.95
CA GLU A 208 1.37 -12.42 -50.47
C GLU A 208 2.38 -13.50 -49.98
N LYS A 209 3.50 -13.67 -50.71
CA LYS A 209 4.62 -14.56 -50.34
C LYS A 209 5.14 -14.20 -48.93
N VAL A 210 5.32 -15.24 -48.10
CA VAL A 210 5.68 -15.27 -46.66
C VAL A 210 6.70 -14.21 -46.17
N GLY A 211 7.63 -13.75 -47.01
CA GLY A 211 8.64 -12.74 -46.64
C GLY A 211 8.08 -11.34 -46.32
N LYS A 212 7.04 -10.88 -47.04
CA LYS A 212 6.42 -9.56 -46.75
C LYS A 212 5.58 -9.59 -45.47
N ALA A 213 4.96 -10.72 -45.18
CA ALA A 213 4.19 -10.91 -43.97
C ALA A 213 5.04 -10.86 -42.68
N LEU A 214 6.26 -11.40 -42.73
CA LEU A 214 7.20 -11.34 -41.62
C LEU A 214 7.65 -9.90 -41.35
N ALA A 215 7.97 -9.14 -42.40
CA ALA A 215 8.30 -7.71 -42.27
C ALA A 215 7.14 -6.89 -41.68
N ILE A 216 5.89 -7.19 -42.08
CA ILE A 216 4.69 -6.52 -41.54
C ILE A 216 4.49 -6.89 -40.06
N LEU A 217 4.69 -8.15 -39.67
CA LEU A 217 4.61 -8.56 -38.26
C LEU A 217 5.63 -7.82 -37.40
N THR A 218 6.88 -7.69 -37.86
CA THR A 218 7.93 -6.95 -37.14
C THR A 218 7.55 -5.48 -37.01
N ILE A 219 7.12 -4.83 -38.10
CA ILE A 219 6.65 -3.43 -38.07
C ILE A 219 5.47 -3.27 -37.12
N CYS A 220 4.52 -4.21 -37.10
CA CYS A 220 3.38 -4.11 -36.19
C CYS A 220 3.75 -4.33 -34.72
N ILE A 221 4.74 -5.19 -34.43
CA ILE A 221 5.29 -5.33 -33.07
C ILE A 221 5.99 -4.04 -32.66
N ASP A 222 6.80 -3.46 -33.54
CA ASP A 222 7.49 -2.19 -33.30
C ASP A 222 6.50 -1.04 -33.10
N VAL A 223 5.41 -0.99 -33.88
CA VAL A 223 4.33 0.00 -33.71
C VAL A 223 3.54 -0.23 -32.41
N ALA A 224 3.29 -1.49 -32.03
CA ALA A 224 2.63 -1.80 -30.76
C ALA A 224 3.51 -1.40 -29.57
N MET A 225 4.82 -1.67 -29.64
CA MET A 225 5.81 -1.23 -28.66
C MET A 225 5.89 0.30 -28.59
N ALA A 226 5.97 0.98 -29.73
CA ALA A 226 5.97 2.44 -29.79
C ALA A 226 4.66 3.06 -29.28
N LEU A 227 3.50 2.44 -29.51
CA LEU A 227 2.23 2.87 -28.94
C LEU A 227 2.19 2.66 -27.43
N ILE A 228 2.76 1.57 -26.92
CA ILE A 228 2.91 1.35 -25.47
C ILE A 228 3.78 2.45 -24.87
N ASP A 229 4.90 2.81 -25.51
CA ASP A 229 5.79 3.89 -25.05
C ASP A 229 5.12 5.27 -25.11
N VAL A 230 4.39 5.57 -26.18
CA VAL A 230 3.65 6.85 -26.32
C VAL A 230 2.52 6.95 -25.31
N VAL A 231 1.76 5.88 -25.09
CA VAL A 231 0.70 5.85 -24.07
C VAL A 231 1.30 5.97 -22.66
N ALA A 232 2.41 5.29 -22.39
CA ALA A 232 3.14 5.43 -21.12
C ALA A 232 3.64 6.86 -20.90
N PHE A 233 4.17 7.50 -21.93
CA PHE A 233 4.67 8.89 -21.91
C PHE A 233 3.55 9.93 -21.73
N LEU A 234 2.44 9.80 -22.45
CA LEU A 234 1.31 10.73 -22.33
C LEU A 234 0.64 10.66 -20.96
N LEU A 235 0.59 9.46 -20.36
CA LEU A 235 -0.02 9.27 -19.05
C LEU A 235 0.87 9.69 -17.89
N THR A 236 2.19 9.67 -18.05
CA THR A 236 3.12 10.24 -17.06
C THR A 236 3.12 11.78 -17.05
N ARG A 237 2.66 12.44 -18.12
CA ARG A 237 2.50 13.90 -18.18
C ARG A 237 1.12 14.40 -17.73
N ALA A 238 0.13 13.52 -17.63
CA ALA A 238 -1.24 13.87 -17.26
C ALA A 238 -1.54 13.70 -15.76
N MET A 239 -0.61 13.10 -15.00
CA MET A 239 -0.63 12.98 -13.53
C MET A 239 0.31 14.02 -12.92
#